data_AF-A0A520HTN6-F1
#
_entry.id   AF-A0A520HTN6-F1
#
_cell.length_a   1.000
_cell.length_b   1.000
_cell.length_c   1.000
_cell.angle_alpha   90.00
_cell.angle_beta   90.00
_cell.angle_gamma   90.00
#
_symmetry.space_group_name_H-M   'P 1'
#
loop_
_entity.id
_entity.type
_entity.pdbx_description
1 polymer ?
#
loop_
_entity_poly.entity_id
_entity_poly.type
_entity_poly.pdbx_seq_one_letter_code
_entity_poly.pdbx_strand_id
1 'polypeptide(L)'
;MDCVSQFKVDVPDCGQFATKVGAGKESSELEDAVRDFLLYPNPAKEHVTIRYDFSGSNATIEVYDISGRNISKNTLTSSNGEIQLDTSTYAAGMYMVVVRQNGVCVAQKKLVIE
;
A
#
# COMPACT_ATOMS: atom_id res chain seq x y z
N MET A 1 8.18 12.01 53.09
CA MET A 1 8.06 10.61 52.60
C MET A 1 7.74 10.74 51.13
N ASP A 2 8.80 10.86 50.34
CA ASP A 2 8.78 11.40 49.00
C ASP A 2 9.03 10.24 48.03
N CYS A 3 7.94 9.68 47.51
CA CYS A 3 7.95 8.51 46.63
C CYS A 3 8.14 8.90 45.16
N VAL A 4 9.20 9.65 44.84
CA VAL A 4 9.51 9.98 43.44
C VAL A 4 10.69 9.12 42.99
N SER A 5 10.41 8.14 42.13
CA SER A 5 11.44 7.33 41.48
C SER A 5 11.86 8.01 40.19
N GLN A 6 13.11 8.48 40.15
CA GLN A 6 13.70 9.09 38.96
C GLN A 6 14.24 7.99 38.05
N PHE A 7 13.67 7.83 36.86
CA PHE A 7 14.18 6.93 35.84
C PHE A 7 14.75 7.74 34.67
N LYS A 8 15.99 7.43 34.27
CA LYS A 8 16.62 7.99 33.07
C LYS A 8 16.12 7.22 31.86
N VAL A 9 15.41 7.91 30.98
CA VAL A 9 15.05 7.39 29.65
C VAL A 9 16.11 7.89 28.68
N ASP A 10 16.83 6.95 28.08
CA ASP A 10 17.78 7.24 27.00
C ASP A 10 16.96 7.34 25.70
N VAL A 11 16.75 8.56 25.22
CA VAL A 11 15.95 8.83 24.02
C VAL A 11 16.93 9.00 22.85
N PRO A 12 16.97 8.09 21.87
CA PRO A 12 17.83 8.26 20.71
C PRO A 12 17.38 9.46 19.88
N ASP A 13 18.34 10.31 19.49
CA ASP A 13 18.11 11.50 18.67
C ASP A 13 17.64 11.10 17.27
N CYS A 14 16.47 11.61 16.88
CA CYS A 14 15.80 11.25 15.62
C CYS A 14 16.44 11.92 14.38
N GLY A 15 17.63 12.52 14.50
CA GLY A 15 18.21 13.43 13.52
C GLY A 15 19.34 12.90 12.64
N GLN A 16 19.81 11.66 12.80
CA GLN A 16 21.01 11.19 12.07
C GLN A 16 20.72 10.26 10.89
N PHE A 17 19.86 10.69 9.96
CA PHE A 17 19.87 10.18 8.59
C PHE A 17 19.52 11.33 7.63
N ALA A 18 20.45 12.27 7.49
CA ALA A 18 20.38 13.31 6.47
C ALA A 18 20.84 12.77 5.12
N THR A 19 19.94 12.11 4.38
CA THR A 19 20.00 12.05 2.91
C THR A 19 18.73 12.70 2.35
N LYS A 20 18.94 13.60 1.38
CA LYS A 20 17.96 14.56 0.85
C LYS A 20 16.95 13.93 -0.12
N VAL A 21 15.84 14.67 -0.31
CA VAL A 21 14.78 14.57 -1.35
C VAL A 21 13.83 13.39 -1.11
N GLY A 22 12.51 13.51 -1.00
CA GLY A 22 11.52 14.45 -1.52
C GLY A 22 10.34 13.60 -2.02
N ALA A 23 9.11 14.03 -1.75
CA ALA A 23 7.82 13.34 -1.99
C ALA A 23 7.50 12.18 -1.03
N GLY A 24 6.29 12.23 -0.47
CA GLY A 24 5.79 11.32 0.57
C GLY A 24 5.94 9.84 0.21
N LYS A 25 6.84 9.17 0.93
CA LYS A 25 6.89 7.72 1.05
C LYS A 25 5.85 7.34 2.11
N GLU A 26 4.62 7.06 1.68
CA GLU A 26 3.66 6.35 2.53
C GLU A 26 4.21 4.94 2.78
N SER A 27 4.57 4.69 4.03
CA SER A 27 5.24 3.52 4.58
C SER A 27 4.56 2.19 4.23
N SER A 28 5.30 1.28 3.62
CA SER A 28 5.16 -0.17 3.78
C SER A 28 6.44 -0.83 3.28
N GLU A 29 7.33 -1.20 4.21
CA GLU A 29 8.62 -1.85 3.97
C GLU A 29 8.45 -3.28 3.45
N LEU A 30 8.30 -3.43 2.13
CA LEU A 30 8.42 -4.69 1.38
C LEU A 30 9.09 -4.37 0.02
N GLU A 31 10.25 -3.70 0.06
CA GLU A 31 10.79 -2.96 -1.10
C GLU A 31 11.59 -3.77 -2.14
N ASP A 32 11.70 -5.10 -2.06
CA ASP A 32 12.65 -5.80 -2.96
C ASP A 32 12.04 -6.36 -4.27
N ALA A 33 10.71 -6.41 -4.41
CA ALA A 33 10.05 -7.11 -5.54
C ALA A 33 9.24 -6.24 -6.51
N VAL A 34 8.93 -4.98 -6.16
CA VAL A 34 8.00 -4.13 -6.93
C VAL A 34 8.73 -2.90 -7.47
N ARG A 35 8.75 -2.73 -8.79
CA ARG A 35 9.38 -1.58 -9.46
C ARG A 35 8.44 -0.40 -9.58
N ASP A 36 7.19 -0.66 -9.96
CA ASP A 36 6.17 0.36 -10.18
C ASP A 36 4.81 -0.15 -9.70
N PHE A 37 4.13 0.64 -8.88
CA PHE A 37 2.76 0.33 -8.44
C PHE A 37 1.97 1.62 -8.22
N LEU A 38 1.09 1.93 -9.17
CA LEU A 38 0.36 3.18 -9.25
C LEU A 38 -1.14 2.93 -9.39
N LEU A 39 -1.92 3.80 -8.77
CA LEU A 39 -3.38 3.82 -8.90
C LEU A 39 -3.80 5.22 -9.31
N TYR A 40 -4.51 5.32 -10.43
CA TYR A 40 -5.01 6.58 -10.96
C TYR A 40 -6.33 6.38 -11.73
N PRO A 41 -7.27 7.34 -11.67
CA PRO A 41 -7.26 8.48 -10.75
C PRO A 41 -7.49 8.03 -9.29
N ASN A 42 -6.93 8.77 -8.34
CA ASN A 42 -7.19 8.61 -6.91
C ASN A 42 -7.29 10.04 -6.32
N PRO A 43 -8.48 10.49 -5.87
CA PRO A 43 -9.72 9.74 -5.67
C PRO A 43 -10.38 9.21 -6.95
N ALA A 44 -10.98 8.02 -6.88
CA ALA A 44 -11.67 7.35 -7.98
C ALA A 44 -13.19 7.51 -7.86
N LYS A 45 -13.89 7.56 -9.00
CA LYS A 45 -15.37 7.63 -9.06
C LYS A 45 -15.93 6.36 -9.68
N GLU A 46 -15.82 6.24 -11.00
CA GLU A 46 -16.40 5.12 -11.74
C GLU A 46 -15.38 4.00 -12.02
N HIS A 47 -14.11 4.36 -12.21
CA HIS A 47 -13.05 3.41 -12.48
C HIS A 47 -11.72 3.88 -11.90
N VAL A 48 -10.85 2.92 -11.61
CA VAL A 48 -9.45 3.15 -11.28
C VAL A 48 -8.57 2.25 -12.14
N THR A 49 -7.50 2.80 -12.67
CA THR A 49 -6.44 2.07 -13.35
C THR A 49 -5.35 1.74 -12.35
N ILE A 50 -5.04 0.45 -12.26
CA ILE A 50 -3.97 -0.10 -11.45
C ILE A 50 -2.84 -0.46 -12.41
N ARG A 51 -1.78 0.34 -12.40
CA ARG A 51 -0.56 0.07 -13.15
C ARG A 51 0.44 -0.63 -12.26
N TYR A 52 1.06 -1.67 -12.81
CA TYR A 52 1.97 -2.49 -12.05
C TYR A 52 3.17 -2.98 -12.88
N ASP A 53 4.31 -3.08 -12.21
CA ASP A 53 5.53 -3.74 -12.67
C ASP A 53 6.24 -4.38 -11.46
N PHE A 54 6.26 -5.71 -11.43
CA PHE A 54 6.94 -6.50 -10.41
C PHE A 54 7.94 -7.48 -11.02
N SER A 55 8.91 -7.88 -10.21
CA SER A 55 9.83 -8.95 -10.56
C SER A 55 9.23 -10.30 -10.16
N GLY A 56 9.13 -11.23 -11.11
CA GLY A 56 8.66 -12.61 -10.87
C GLY A 56 7.26 -12.90 -11.42
N SER A 57 6.81 -14.14 -11.23
CA SER A 57 5.57 -14.69 -11.81
C SER A 57 4.53 -14.98 -10.73
N ASN A 58 3.24 -15.01 -11.10
CA ASN A 58 2.10 -15.33 -10.22
C ASN A 58 1.87 -14.29 -9.10
N ALA A 59 1.59 -13.04 -9.50
CA ALA A 59 1.11 -12.02 -8.59
C ALA A 59 -0.44 -12.04 -8.52
N THR A 60 -1.00 -11.58 -7.42
CA THR A 60 -2.44 -11.44 -7.24
C THR A 60 -2.73 -10.08 -6.63
N ILE A 61 -3.61 -9.31 -7.27
CA ILE A 61 -4.10 -8.04 -6.74
C ILE A 61 -5.39 -8.30 -5.97
N GLU A 62 -5.42 -7.87 -4.73
CA GLU A 62 -6.54 -8.02 -3.81
C GLU A 62 -6.97 -6.63 -3.31
N VAL A 63 -8.26 -6.34 -3.36
CA VAL A 63 -8.84 -5.10 -2.87
C VAL A 63 -9.63 -5.40 -1.61
N TYR A 64 -9.33 -4.67 -0.54
CA TYR A 64 -9.97 -4.80 0.76
C TYR A 64 -10.66 -3.50 1.17
N ASP A 65 -11.79 -3.61 1.84
CA ASP A 65 -12.39 -2.48 2.56
C ASP A 65 -11.72 -2.25 3.93
N ILE A 66 -12.11 -1.17 4.63
CA ILE A 66 -11.60 -0.86 5.97
C ILE A 66 -11.91 -1.93 7.02
N SER A 67 -12.87 -2.82 6.77
CA SER A 67 -13.23 -3.93 7.67
C SER A 67 -12.39 -5.17 7.39
N GLY A 68 -11.49 -5.12 6.39
CA GLY A 68 -10.66 -6.24 5.97
C GLY A 68 -11.39 -7.25 5.08
N ARG A 69 -12.59 -6.93 4.57
CA ARG A 69 -13.32 -7.80 3.65
C ARG A 69 -12.68 -7.70 2.26
N ASN A 70 -12.37 -8.85 1.65
CA ASN A 70 -11.91 -8.89 0.27
C ASN A 70 -13.09 -8.62 -0.68
N ILE A 71 -13.00 -7.52 -1.43
CA ILE A 71 -14.02 -7.06 -2.38
C ILE A 71 -13.72 -7.58 -3.79
N SER A 72 -12.42 -7.63 -4.14
CA SER A 72 -11.98 -8.07 -5.45
C SER A 72 -10.65 -8.80 -5.36
N LYS A 73 -10.47 -9.79 -6.23
CA LYS A 73 -9.25 -10.59 -6.35
C LYS A 73 -8.99 -10.88 -7.81
N ASN A 74 -7.86 -10.42 -8.31
CA ASN A 74 -7.42 -10.60 -9.69
C ASN A 74 -6.05 -11.26 -9.72
N THR A 75 -6.00 -12.49 -10.25
CA THR A 75 -4.74 -13.20 -10.48
C THR A 75 -4.10 -12.69 -11.76
N LEU A 76 -2.82 -12.35 -11.70
CA LEU A 76 -2.08 -11.77 -12.80
C LEU A 76 -1.26 -12.83 -13.52
N THR A 77 -1.42 -12.88 -14.83
CA THR A 77 -0.63 -13.75 -15.70
C THR A 77 0.69 -13.11 -16.11
N SER A 78 0.75 -11.77 -16.10
CA SER A 78 1.93 -10.99 -16.50
C SER A 78 2.57 -10.29 -15.30
N SER A 79 3.88 -10.09 -15.37
CA SER A 79 4.67 -9.36 -14.37
C SER A 79 4.49 -7.84 -14.45
N ASN A 80 4.01 -7.33 -15.59
CA ASN A 80 3.78 -5.92 -15.81
C ASN A 80 2.52 -5.70 -16.66
N GLY A 81 1.85 -4.57 -16.43
CA GLY A 81 0.65 -4.21 -17.17
C GLY A 81 -0.21 -3.18 -16.45
N GLU A 82 -1.41 -3.01 -16.99
CA GLU A 82 -2.45 -2.15 -16.42
C GLU A 82 -3.76 -2.95 -16.34
N ILE A 83 -4.48 -2.79 -15.23
CA ILE A 83 -5.82 -3.33 -15.04
C ILE A 83 -6.75 -2.18 -14.71
N GLN A 84 -7.88 -2.13 -15.41
CA GLN A 84 -8.97 -1.24 -15.09
C GLN A 84 -9.94 -1.95 -14.16
N LEU A 85 -10.13 -1.40 -12.97
CA LEU A 85 -11.12 -1.87 -12.00
C LEU A 85 -12.33 -0.93 -12.05
N ASP A 86 -13.51 -1.51 -12.23
CA ASP A 86 -14.77 -0.79 -12.11
C ASP A 86 -15.10 -0.58 -10.62
N THR A 87 -15.15 0.68 -10.20
CA THR A 87 -15.45 1.09 -8.82
C THR A 87 -16.87 1.65 -8.67
N SER A 88 -17.67 1.68 -9.74
CA SER A 88 -19.02 2.25 -9.73
C SER A 88 -19.98 1.56 -8.74
N THR A 89 -19.71 0.29 -8.43
CA THR A 89 -20.50 -0.51 -7.49
C THR A 89 -19.98 -0.43 -6.06
N TYR A 90 -18.86 0.25 -5.83
CA TYR A 90 -18.21 0.31 -4.51
C TYR A 90 -18.77 1.50 -3.74
N ALA A 91 -18.88 1.36 -2.42
CA ALA A 91 -19.31 2.46 -1.58
C ALA A 91 -18.20 3.52 -1.48
N ALA A 92 -18.56 4.80 -1.39
CA ALA A 92 -17.60 5.85 -1.12
C ALA A 92 -16.86 5.59 0.19
N GLY A 93 -15.53 5.67 0.18
CA GLY A 93 -14.72 5.34 1.33
C GLY A 93 -13.26 5.00 1.01
N MET A 94 -12.58 4.45 2.02
CA MET A 94 -11.19 4.03 1.92
C MET A 94 -11.08 2.54 1.63
N TYR A 95 -10.19 2.21 0.72
CA TYR A 95 -9.89 0.85 0.31
C TYR A 95 -8.37 0.63 0.32
N MET A 96 -7.97 -0.63 0.48
CA MET A 96 -6.59 -1.05 0.46
C MET A 96 -6.38 -2.01 -0.69
N VAL A 97 -5.51 -1.64 -1.62
CA VAL A 97 -5.11 -2.49 -2.74
C VAL A 97 -3.79 -3.14 -2.38
N VAL A 98 -3.78 -4.46 -2.33
CA VAL A 98 -2.67 -5.29 -1.89
C VAL A 98 -2.24 -6.19 -3.03
N VAL A 99 -0.93 -6.25 -3.28
CA VAL A 99 -0.34 -7.19 -4.23
C VAL A 99 0.31 -8.30 -3.44
N ARG A 100 -0.07 -9.55 -3.72
CA ARG A 100 0.55 -10.75 -3.15
C ARG A 100 1.27 -11.55 -4.21
N GLN A 101 2.48 -12.00 -3.91
CA GLN A 101 3.24 -12.93 -4.74
C GLN A 101 3.58 -14.16 -3.89
N ASN A 102 3.21 -15.35 -4.37
CA ASN A 102 3.37 -16.60 -3.60
C ASN A 102 2.82 -16.54 -2.16
N GLY A 103 1.73 -15.77 -1.94
CA GLY A 103 1.11 -15.58 -0.63
C GLY A 103 1.72 -14.47 0.23
N VAL A 104 2.87 -13.93 -0.15
CA VAL A 104 3.55 -12.83 0.56
C VAL A 104 3.07 -11.50 0.01
N CYS A 105 2.73 -10.55 0.89
CA CYS A 105 2.45 -9.17 0.47
C CYS A 105 3.74 -8.55 -0.06
N VAL A 106 3.71 -7.96 -1.25
CA VAL A 106 4.88 -7.30 -1.86
C VAL A 106 4.67 -5.80 -2.08
N ALA A 107 3.41 -5.35 -2.18
CA ALA A 107 3.06 -3.94 -2.21
C ALA A 107 1.66 -3.74 -1.67
N GLN A 108 1.42 -2.56 -1.13
CA GLN A 108 0.08 -2.11 -0.74
C GLN A 108 -0.06 -0.61 -1.00
N LYS A 109 -1.26 -0.19 -1.37
CA LYS A 109 -1.55 1.23 -1.61
C LYS A 109 -3.00 1.56 -1.26
N LYS A 110 -3.18 2.75 -0.72
CA LYS A 110 -4.49 3.28 -0.34
C LYS A 110 -5.22 3.80 -1.57
N LEU A 111 -6.49 3.43 -1.70
CA LEU A 111 -7.42 3.91 -2.71
C LEU A 111 -8.57 4.63 -2.01
N VAL A 112 -8.91 5.83 -2.49
CA VAL A 112 -10.06 6.61 -2.00
C VAL A 112 -11.10 6.61 -3.11
N ILE A 113 -12.34 6.26 -2.77
CA ILE A 113 -13.49 6.27 -3.69
C ILE A 113 -14.48 7.33 -3.20
N GLU A 114 -14.97 8.16 -4.12
CA GLU A 114 -15.96 9.22 -3.87
C GLU A 114 -17.39 8.80 -4.21
#